data_AF-A0A345AI75-F1
#
_entry.id   AF-A0A345AI75-F1
#
_cell.length_a   1.000
_cell.length_b   1.000
_cell.length_c   1.000
_cell.angle_alpha   90.00
_cell.angle_beta   90.00
_cell.angle_gamma   90.00
#
_symmetry.space_group_name_H-M   'P 1'
#
loop_
_entity.id
_entity.type
_entity.pdbx_description
1 polymer ?
#
loop_
_entity_poly.entity_id
_entity_poly.type
_entity_poly.pdbx_seq_one_letter_code
_entity_poly.pdbx_strand_id
1 'polypeptide(L)'
;SFALLLSNLIIYWVNIAFKKIKILSKLGTIFNIIINLSLSISLILRWIYNGYFPLSNLYESLIFLTWGLTFIQIILEQKNNNKLIGAISTPIGLFTVGFASLALPLDMKEASPLVPALRSNWLMMHVSIMMLSYATLILGSLLSILFLILYKIRYRNLNQNLYNKRNTISSNYLIQKFNRIGLLESIDNLSYRIIGLGFPLLTIGIIAGAVWANEAWGSYWSWDPKETWALITWLVFAAYLHSRINQSWQGKKPAILASIGFIIVWVCYLGVNFLGQGLHSYGWFL
;
A
#
# COMPACT_ATOMS: atom_id res chain seq x y z
N SER A 1 5.63 12.39 13.27
CA SER A 1 5.61 11.38 12.19
C SER A 1 6.06 11.96 10.84
N PHE A 2 5.51 13.08 10.34
CA PHE A 2 5.86 13.64 9.02
C PHE A 2 7.37 13.88 8.83
N ALA A 3 8.01 14.63 9.73
CA ALA A 3 9.45 14.91 9.65
C ALA A 3 10.32 13.63 9.70
N LEU A 4 9.89 12.62 10.46
CA LEU A 4 10.57 11.32 10.53
C LEU A 4 10.43 10.54 9.21
N LEU A 5 9.25 10.56 8.59
CA LEU A 5 9.04 9.96 7.27
C LEU A 5 9.87 10.67 6.19
N LEU A 6 10.00 12.00 6.27
CA LEU A 6 10.81 12.79 5.35
C LEU A 6 12.30 12.45 5.47
N SER A 7 12.82 12.40 6.71
CA SER A 7 14.21 12.01 6.93
C SER A 7 14.46 10.56 6.50
N ASN A 8 13.53 9.65 6.77
CA ASN A 8 13.65 8.26 6.37
C ASN A 8 13.65 8.08 4.84
N LEU A 9 12.82 8.85 4.12
CA LEU A 9 12.83 8.89 2.66
C LEU A 9 14.21 9.29 2.13
N ILE A 10 14.80 10.35 2.67
CA ILE A 10 16.14 10.79 2.28
C ILE A 10 17.16 9.67 2.55
N ILE A 11 17.11 9.01 3.71
CA ILE A 11 18.02 7.91 4.05
C ILE A 11 17.90 6.76 3.05
N TYR A 12 16.69 6.30 2.70
CA TYR A 12 16.51 5.21 1.73
C TYR A 12 17.01 5.58 0.33
N TRP A 13 16.75 6.81 -0.12
CA TRP A 13 17.17 7.26 -1.45
C TRP A 13 18.68 7.48 -1.54
N VAL A 14 19.30 8.06 -0.51
CA VAL A 14 20.76 8.19 -0.41
C VAL A 14 21.43 6.81 -0.33
N ASN A 15 20.85 5.85 0.38
CA ASN A 15 21.34 4.47 0.44
C ASN A 15 21.30 3.76 -0.93
N ILE A 16 20.28 4.03 -1.76
CA ILE A 16 20.22 3.52 -3.14
C ILE A 16 21.33 4.15 -4.00
N ALA A 17 21.56 5.45 -3.87
CA ALA A 17 22.61 6.17 -4.60
C ALA A 17 24.02 5.72 -4.17
N PHE A 18 24.26 5.55 -2.87
CA PHE A 18 25.57 5.26 -2.29
C PHE A 18 25.61 3.89 -1.58
N LYS A 19 25.58 2.82 -2.37
CA LYS A 19 25.54 1.42 -1.89
C LYS A 19 26.69 0.99 -0.96
N LYS A 20 27.79 1.75 -0.90
CA LYS A 20 28.98 1.41 -0.10
C LYS A 20 28.77 1.62 1.40
N ILE A 21 27.83 2.47 1.83
CA ILE A 21 27.67 2.83 3.24
C ILE A 21 26.63 1.93 3.92
N LYS A 22 27.09 0.84 4.54
CA LYS A 22 26.21 -0.12 5.22
C LYS A 22 25.42 0.49 6.39
N ILE A 23 25.97 1.52 7.05
CA ILE A 23 25.33 2.20 8.19
C ILE A 23 23.97 2.81 7.82
N LEU A 24 23.85 3.43 6.63
CA LEU A 24 22.60 4.06 6.20
C LEU A 24 21.46 3.06 6.11
N SER A 25 21.77 1.81 5.76
CA SER A 25 20.74 0.78 5.66
C SER A 25 20.17 0.34 7.00
N LYS A 26 21.02 0.26 8.04
CA LYS A 26 20.56 -0.05 9.40
C LYS A 26 19.79 1.13 9.99
N LEU A 27 20.23 2.35 9.69
CA LEU A 27 19.53 3.57 10.10
C LEU A 27 18.12 3.63 9.49
N GLY A 28 17.95 3.38 8.18
CA GLY A 28 16.62 3.41 7.54
C GLY A 28 15.62 2.46 8.21
N THR A 29 16.04 1.22 8.49
CA THR A 29 15.20 0.23 9.18
C THR A 29 14.85 0.67 10.61
N ILE A 30 15.81 1.26 11.35
CA ILE A 30 15.58 1.74 12.72
C ILE A 30 14.62 2.94 12.70
N PHE A 31 14.81 3.88 11.79
CA PHE A 31 13.91 5.02 11.61
C PHE A 31 12.49 4.56 11.26
N ASN A 32 12.35 3.54 10.40
CA ASN A 32 11.05 2.99 10.07
C ASN A 32 10.34 2.37 11.29
N ILE A 33 11.07 1.66 12.16
CA ILE A 33 10.54 1.15 13.43
C ILE A 33 10.11 2.29 14.36
N ILE A 34 10.94 3.33 14.49
CA ILE A 34 10.61 4.51 15.31
C ILE A 34 9.36 5.21 14.76
N ILE A 35 9.22 5.35 13.44
CA ILE A 35 8.02 5.91 12.81
C ILE A 35 6.79 5.07 13.17
N ASN A 36 6.87 3.75 13.00
CA ASN A 36 5.74 2.87 13.29
C ASN A 36 5.32 2.95 14.76
N LEU A 37 6.28 2.96 15.69
CA LEU A 37 6.04 3.17 17.12
C LEU A 37 5.44 4.55 17.41
N SER A 38 5.91 5.60 16.73
CA SER A 38 5.34 6.95 16.92
C SER A 38 3.88 7.03 16.47
N LEU A 39 3.53 6.35 15.36
CA LEU A 39 2.18 6.28 14.85
C LEU A 39 1.29 5.46 15.79
N SER A 40 1.76 4.31 16.29
CA SER A 40 0.99 3.49 17.23
C SER A 40 0.72 4.24 18.54
N ILE A 41 1.72 4.91 19.11
CA ILE A 41 1.54 5.75 20.30
C ILE A 41 0.52 6.86 20.02
N SER A 42 0.56 7.51 18.85
CA SER A 42 -0.40 8.57 18.51
C SER A 42 -1.85 8.06 18.44
N LEU A 43 -2.06 6.85 17.90
CA LEU A 43 -3.37 6.22 17.84
C LEU A 43 -3.84 5.78 19.23
N ILE A 44 -2.96 5.19 20.05
CA ILE A 44 -3.28 4.77 21.42
C ILE A 44 -3.65 5.97 22.29
N LEU A 45 -2.90 7.06 22.22
CA LEU A 45 -3.21 8.29 22.97
C LEU A 45 -4.57 8.86 22.57
N ARG A 46 -4.90 8.86 21.27
CA ARG A 46 -6.23 9.27 20.79
C ARG A 46 -7.33 8.34 21.28
N TRP A 47 -7.08 7.03 21.30
CA TRP A 47 -8.04 6.07 21.84
C TRP A 47 -8.34 6.36 23.31
N ILE A 48 -7.31 6.54 24.14
CA ILE A 48 -7.47 6.81 25.57
C ILE A 48 -8.20 8.13 25.80
N TYR A 49 -7.84 9.19 25.06
CA TYR A 49 -8.41 10.53 25.26
C TYR A 49 -9.88 10.61 24.81
N ASN A 50 -10.24 9.97 23.69
CA ASN A 50 -11.57 10.07 23.11
C ASN A 50 -12.52 8.92 23.50
N GLY A 51 -12.01 7.85 24.12
CA GLY A 51 -12.79 6.70 24.56
C GLY A 51 -13.31 5.79 23.45
N TYR A 52 -12.82 5.92 22.22
CA TYR A 52 -13.20 5.08 21.08
C TYR A 52 -12.00 4.70 20.21
N PHE A 53 -12.14 3.63 19.41
CA PHE A 53 -11.05 3.16 18.53
C PHE A 53 -10.81 4.12 17.35
N PRO A 54 -9.57 4.60 17.11
CA PRO A 54 -9.26 5.74 16.23
C PRO A 54 -9.34 5.37 14.74
N LEU A 55 -10.56 5.17 14.24
CA LEU A 55 -10.90 4.93 12.83
C LEU A 55 -12.13 5.75 12.39
N SER A 56 -12.56 6.71 13.21
CA SER A 56 -13.85 7.39 13.05
C SER A 56 -13.85 8.43 11.95
N ASN A 57 -12.70 9.06 11.71
CA ASN A 57 -12.56 10.19 10.81
C ASN A 57 -11.47 9.90 9.75
N LEU A 58 -11.52 10.59 8.61
CA LEU A 58 -10.57 10.48 7.51
C LEU A 58 -9.13 10.66 8.01
N TYR A 59 -8.86 11.62 8.89
CA TYR A 59 -7.54 11.83 9.48
C TYR A 59 -7.03 10.60 10.24
N GLU A 60 -7.86 10.02 11.11
CA GLU A 60 -7.52 8.84 11.90
C GLU A 60 -7.30 7.61 10.99
N SER A 61 -8.17 7.44 9.99
CA SER A 61 -8.04 6.36 9.02
C SER A 61 -6.75 6.48 8.20
N LEU A 62 -6.34 7.68 7.80
CA LEU A 62 -5.09 7.91 7.07
C LEU A 62 -3.87 7.58 7.92
N ILE A 63 -3.88 7.97 9.20
CA ILE A 63 -2.82 7.59 10.15
C ILE A 63 -2.79 6.07 10.31
N PHE A 64 -3.94 5.42 10.48
CA PHE A 64 -4.01 3.97 10.59
C PHE A 64 -3.51 3.26 9.32
N LEU A 65 -3.83 3.79 8.13
CA LEU A 65 -3.29 3.29 6.85
C LEU A 65 -1.77 3.37 6.83
N THR A 66 -1.21 4.53 7.23
CA THR A 66 0.24 4.74 7.24
C THR A 66 0.95 3.84 8.25
N TRP A 67 0.31 3.59 9.38
CA TRP A 67 0.78 2.62 10.36
C TRP A 67 0.79 1.21 9.75
N GLY A 68 -0.29 0.79 9.07
CA GLY A 68 -0.34 -0.50 8.37
C GLY A 68 0.74 -0.63 7.28
N LEU A 69 0.92 0.41 6.46
CA LEU A 69 1.95 0.45 5.41
C LEU A 69 3.36 0.29 5.99
N THR A 70 3.70 1.07 7.02
CA THR A 70 5.01 1.00 7.68
C THR A 70 5.21 -0.33 8.41
N PHE A 71 4.17 -0.89 9.03
CA PHE A 71 4.22 -2.18 9.71
C PHE A 71 4.54 -3.32 8.73
N ILE A 72 3.80 -3.40 7.62
CA ILE A 72 4.04 -4.42 6.59
C ILE A 72 5.42 -4.19 5.94
N GLN A 73 5.83 -2.94 5.71
CA GLN A 73 7.17 -2.63 5.20
C GLN A 73 8.27 -3.20 6.12
N ILE A 74 8.17 -3.03 7.45
CA ILE A 74 9.13 -3.60 8.41
C ILE A 74 9.23 -5.12 8.25
N ILE A 75 8.08 -5.81 8.20
CA ILE A 75 8.03 -7.27 8.03
C ILE A 75 8.71 -7.70 6.72
N LEU A 76 8.46 -6.98 5.63
CA LEU A 76 9.00 -7.31 4.32
C LEU A 76 10.51 -7.05 4.22
N GLU A 77 10.99 -5.98 4.83
CA GLU A 77 12.42 -5.66 4.88
C GLU A 77 13.20 -6.69 5.71
N GLN A 78 12.64 -7.13 6.84
CA GLN A 78 13.25 -8.16 7.68
C GLN A 78 13.31 -9.52 6.97
N LYS A 79 12.26 -9.91 6.24
CA LYS A 79 12.20 -11.22 5.57
C LYS A 79 13.07 -11.28 4.31
N ASN A 80 13.16 -10.19 3.54
CA ASN A 80 13.77 -10.23 2.21
C ASN A 80 15.14 -9.54 2.13
N ASN A 81 15.56 -8.82 3.19
CA ASN A 81 16.79 -8.01 3.21
C ASN A 81 16.92 -7.06 2.01
N ASN A 82 15.81 -6.71 1.36
CA ASN A 82 15.80 -5.90 0.14
C ASN A 82 15.34 -4.48 0.45
N LYS A 83 16.29 -3.55 0.30
CA LYS A 83 16.14 -2.13 0.67
C LYS A 83 15.32 -1.33 -0.34
N LEU A 84 15.07 -1.88 -1.53
CA LEU A 84 14.22 -1.26 -2.55
C LEU A 84 12.77 -1.12 -2.09
N ILE A 85 12.34 -2.02 -1.18
CA ILE A 85 10.99 -2.02 -0.63
C ILE A 85 10.74 -0.69 0.11
N GLY A 86 11.67 -0.27 0.96
CA GLY A 86 11.53 0.98 1.72
C GLY A 86 11.58 2.22 0.87
N ALA A 87 12.44 2.28 -0.15
CA ALA A 87 12.54 3.46 -1.00
C ALA A 87 11.26 3.76 -1.81
N ILE A 88 10.46 2.72 -2.09
CA ILE A 88 9.24 2.83 -2.89
C ILE A 88 8.00 2.98 -2.01
N SER A 89 8.00 2.40 -0.82
CA SER A 89 6.89 2.50 0.13
C SER A 89 6.91 3.79 0.95
N THR A 90 8.09 4.25 1.39
CA THR A 90 8.21 5.47 2.22
C THR A 90 7.64 6.74 1.60
N PRO A 91 7.76 7.02 0.27
CA PRO A 91 7.10 8.17 -0.34
C PRO A 91 5.58 8.14 -0.15
N ILE A 92 4.95 6.98 -0.19
CA ILE A 92 3.49 6.86 -0.10
C ILE A 92 3.03 7.06 1.34
N GLY A 93 3.77 6.54 2.32
CA GLY A 93 3.58 6.88 3.73
C GLY A 93 3.75 8.38 4.00
N LEU A 94 4.73 9.02 3.35
CA LEU A 94 4.95 10.46 3.46
C LEU A 94 3.80 11.27 2.84
N PHE A 95 3.36 10.93 1.63
CA PHE A 95 2.26 11.64 0.97
C PHE A 95 0.95 11.50 1.74
N THR A 96 0.67 10.33 2.30
CA THR A 96 -0.54 10.10 3.09
C THR A 96 -0.53 10.85 4.42
N VAL A 97 0.56 10.79 5.19
CA VAL A 97 0.68 11.61 6.41
C VAL A 97 0.72 13.10 6.06
N GLY A 98 1.43 13.48 5.00
CA GLY A 98 1.52 14.86 4.54
C GLY A 98 0.16 15.44 4.15
N PHE A 99 -0.64 14.67 3.41
CA PHE A 99 -2.03 15.02 3.11
C PHE A 99 -2.85 15.15 4.39
N ALA A 100 -2.76 14.17 5.30
CA ALA A 100 -3.48 14.20 6.57
C ALA A 100 -3.11 15.42 7.44
N SER A 101 -1.83 15.79 7.52
CA SER A 101 -1.37 16.86 8.40
C SER A 101 -1.45 18.25 7.78
N LEU A 102 -1.17 18.40 6.49
CA LEU A 102 -1.02 19.70 5.82
C LEU A 102 -2.23 20.11 4.99
N ALA A 103 -2.91 19.15 4.34
CA ALA A 103 -3.98 19.47 3.39
C ALA A 103 -5.39 19.41 3.99
N LEU A 104 -5.62 18.55 5.01
CA LEU A 104 -6.92 18.48 5.66
C LEU A 104 -7.23 19.76 6.48
N PRO A 105 -8.47 20.28 6.41
CA PRO A 105 -8.96 21.35 7.30
C PRO A 105 -8.85 20.96 8.77
N LEU A 106 -8.79 21.96 9.67
CA LEU A 106 -8.68 21.72 11.12
C LEU A 106 -9.89 20.96 11.66
N ASP A 107 -11.09 21.29 11.19
CA ASP A 107 -12.35 20.66 11.61
C ASP A 107 -12.37 19.15 11.32
N MET A 108 -11.76 18.72 10.21
CA MET A 108 -11.64 17.30 9.84
C MET A 108 -10.50 16.58 10.58
N LYS A 109 -9.71 17.28 11.40
CA LYS A 109 -8.66 16.69 12.26
C LYS A 109 -9.14 16.50 13.70
N GLU A 110 -10.16 17.25 14.09
CA GLU A 110 -10.79 17.16 15.40
C GLU A 110 -11.59 15.85 15.53
N ALA A 111 -11.68 15.38 16.77
CA ALA A 111 -12.41 14.18 17.11
C ALA A 111 -13.89 14.52 17.28
N SER A 112 -14.71 14.14 16.29
CA SER A 112 -16.16 14.29 16.38
C SER A 112 -16.78 13.12 17.14
N PRO A 113 -17.83 13.33 17.96
CA PRO A 113 -18.54 12.24 18.62
C PRO A 113 -19.12 11.29 17.57
N LEU A 114 -18.87 9.99 17.76
CA LEU A 114 -19.40 8.93 16.90
C LEU A 114 -20.93 8.95 16.88
N VAL A 115 -21.52 9.07 15.69
CA VAL A 115 -22.95 8.83 15.45
C VAL A 115 -23.31 7.42 15.97
N PRO A 116 -24.45 7.19 16.64
CA PRO A 116 -24.77 5.91 17.30
C PRO A 116 -24.65 4.66 16.41
N ALA A 117 -24.93 4.77 15.11
CA ALA A 117 -24.76 3.68 14.13
C ALA A 117 -23.29 3.21 13.97
N LEU A 118 -22.32 4.02 14.38
CA LEU A 118 -20.88 3.72 14.32
C LEU A 118 -20.35 3.02 15.59
N ARG A 119 -21.21 2.74 16.58
CA ARG A 119 -20.84 2.09 17.85
C ARG A 119 -20.99 0.56 17.82
N SER A 120 -20.92 -0.06 16.64
CA SER A 120 -20.98 -1.52 16.53
C SER A 120 -19.58 -2.13 16.39
N ASN A 121 -19.39 -3.32 16.97
CA ASN A 121 -18.15 -4.08 16.81
C ASN A 121 -17.91 -4.50 15.36
N TRP A 122 -18.99 -4.68 14.59
CA TRP A 122 -18.92 -5.02 13.16
C TRP A 122 -18.28 -3.92 12.33
N LEU A 123 -18.61 -2.64 12.57
CA LEU A 123 -17.95 -1.54 11.87
C LEU A 123 -16.45 -1.51 12.18
N MET A 124 -16.08 -1.65 13.46
CA MET A 124 -14.68 -1.64 13.87
C MET A 124 -13.89 -2.75 13.17
N MET A 125 -14.45 -3.96 13.14
CA MET A 125 -13.85 -5.09 12.43
C MET A 125 -13.77 -4.83 10.92
N HIS A 126 -14.86 -4.38 10.30
CA HIS A 126 -14.92 -4.06 8.87
C HIS A 126 -13.83 -3.05 8.49
N VAL A 127 -13.82 -1.87 9.11
CA VAL A 127 -12.92 -0.79 8.74
C VAL A 127 -11.46 -1.17 9.01
N SER A 128 -11.15 -1.78 10.16
CA SER A 128 -9.76 -2.19 10.47
C SER A 128 -9.21 -3.22 9.48
N ILE A 129 -10.00 -4.24 9.12
CA ILE A 129 -9.62 -5.26 8.14
C ILE A 129 -9.48 -4.66 6.74
N MET A 130 -10.39 -3.77 6.34
CA MET A 130 -10.31 -3.05 5.06
C MET A 130 -9.03 -2.21 4.97
N MET A 131 -8.66 -1.50 6.03
CA MET A 131 -7.44 -0.69 6.04
C MET A 131 -6.16 -1.54 5.97
N LEU A 132 -6.13 -2.68 6.66
CA LEU A 132 -5.01 -3.63 6.54
C LEU A 132 -4.94 -4.26 5.15
N SER A 133 -6.09 -4.58 4.56
CA SER A 133 -6.17 -5.04 3.17
C SER A 133 -5.61 -4.00 2.21
N TYR A 134 -6.04 -2.73 2.29
CA TYR A 134 -5.52 -1.69 1.43
C TYR A 134 -4.02 -1.47 1.60
N ALA A 135 -3.50 -1.48 2.84
CA ALA A 135 -2.07 -1.36 3.08
C ALA A 135 -1.27 -2.50 2.39
N THR A 136 -1.73 -3.75 2.50
CA THR A 136 -1.09 -4.88 1.81
C THR A 136 -1.22 -4.78 0.28
N LEU A 137 -2.40 -4.49 -0.25
CA LEU A 137 -2.63 -4.36 -1.71
C LEU A 137 -1.83 -3.22 -2.34
N ILE A 138 -1.73 -2.07 -1.66
CA ILE A 138 -0.90 -0.94 -2.07
C ILE A 138 0.58 -1.35 -2.12
N LEU A 139 1.11 -1.99 -1.09
CA LEU A 139 2.51 -2.45 -1.08
C LEU A 139 2.78 -3.52 -2.15
N GLY A 140 1.88 -4.47 -2.30
CA GLY A 140 1.97 -5.53 -3.29
C GLY A 140 1.99 -4.98 -4.73
N SER A 141 1.11 -4.02 -5.02
CA SER A 141 1.06 -3.37 -6.34
C SER A 141 2.24 -2.44 -6.61
N LEU A 142 2.79 -1.76 -5.60
CA LEU A 142 4.04 -1.00 -5.74
C LEU A 142 5.23 -1.86 -6.15
N LEU A 143 5.29 -3.09 -5.64
CA LEU A 143 6.31 -4.05 -6.05
C LEU A 143 6.11 -4.51 -7.50
N SER A 144 4.87 -4.63 -7.97
CA SER A 144 4.58 -4.87 -9.39
C SER A 144 5.03 -3.70 -10.28
N ILE A 145 4.79 -2.46 -9.83
CA ILE A 145 5.25 -1.24 -10.51
C ILE A 145 6.78 -1.24 -10.58
N LEU A 146 7.46 -1.55 -9.48
CA LEU A 146 8.91 -1.71 -9.44
C LEU A 146 9.40 -2.76 -10.44
N PHE A 147 8.76 -3.92 -10.45
CA PHE A 147 9.06 -4.98 -11.39
C PHE A 147 8.96 -4.49 -12.84
N LEU A 148 7.90 -3.77 -13.21
CA LEU A 148 7.74 -3.21 -14.56
C LEU A 148 8.85 -2.20 -14.92
N ILE A 149 9.23 -1.32 -13.99
CA ILE A 149 10.30 -0.35 -14.18
C ILE A 149 11.62 -1.08 -14.44
N LEU A 150 11.98 -2.04 -13.59
CA LEU A 150 13.21 -2.82 -13.72
C LEU A 150 13.21 -3.69 -14.99
N TYR A 151 12.06 -4.27 -15.34
CA TYR A 151 11.87 -5.04 -16.56
C TYR A 151 12.10 -4.17 -17.82
N LYS A 152 11.54 -2.96 -17.86
CA LYS A 152 11.71 -2.01 -18.97
C LYS A 152 13.16 -1.55 -19.12
N ILE A 153 13.83 -1.20 -18.01
CA ILE A 153 15.26 -0.83 -18.01
C ILE A 153 16.12 -1.98 -18.56
N ARG A 154 15.83 -3.21 -18.15
CA ARG A 154 16.54 -4.40 -18.63
C ARG A 154 16.32 -4.64 -20.13
N TYR A 155 15.08 -4.54 -20.59
CA TYR A 155 14.75 -4.74 -22.00
C TYR A 155 15.49 -3.73 -22.89
N ARG A 156 15.54 -2.45 -22.48
CA ARG A 156 16.31 -1.41 -23.19
C ARG A 156 17.81 -1.71 -23.26
N ASN A 157 18.41 -2.12 -22.14
CA ASN A 157 19.84 -2.46 -22.10
C ASN A 157 20.18 -3.69 -22.96
N LEU A 158 19.28 -4.69 -23.03
CA LEU A 158 19.45 -5.84 -23.91
C LEU A 158 19.47 -5.44 -25.39
N ASN A 159 18.54 -4.58 -25.82
CA ASN A 159 18.49 -4.12 -27.21
C ASN A 159 19.71 -3.27 -27.58
N GLN A 160 20.19 -2.40 -26.69
CA GLN A 160 21.42 -1.63 -26.92
C GLN A 160 22.66 -2.53 -26.97
N ASN A 161 22.73 -3.56 -26.13
CA ASN A 161 23.83 -4.51 -26.16
C ASN A 161 23.80 -5.40 -27.41
N LEU A 162 22.62 -5.79 -27.92
CA LEU A 162 22.53 -6.53 -29.19
C LEU A 162 23.03 -5.70 -30.37
N TYR A 163 22.83 -4.38 -30.34
CA TYR A 163 23.37 -3.46 -31.34
C TYR A 163 24.91 -3.31 -31.24
N ASN A 164 25.47 -3.33 -30.02
CA ASN A 164 26.91 -3.15 -29.78
C ASN A 164 27.74 -4.45 -29.74
N LYS A 165 27.11 -5.63 -29.72
CA LYS A 165 27.79 -6.90 -29.51
C LYS A 165 28.19 -7.56 -30.82
N ARG A 166 29.24 -6.99 -31.44
CA ARG A 166 30.10 -7.71 -32.37
C ARG A 166 31.40 -8.25 -31.76
N ASN A 167 31.77 -7.94 -30.52
CA ASN A 167 32.99 -8.54 -29.94
C ASN A 167 32.98 -8.66 -28.40
N THR A 168 33.52 -9.80 -27.95
CA THR A 168 33.88 -10.21 -26.57
C THR A 168 32.75 -10.54 -25.58
N ILE A 169 32.66 -11.82 -25.20
CA ILE A 169 31.80 -12.33 -24.12
C ILE A 169 32.68 -12.45 -22.87
N SER A 170 32.60 -11.46 -21.98
CA SER A 170 33.20 -11.53 -20.64
C SER A 170 32.32 -12.33 -19.67
N SER A 171 32.90 -13.29 -18.96
CA SER A 171 32.26 -14.14 -17.93
C SER A 171 31.58 -13.34 -16.81
N ASN A 172 32.09 -12.14 -16.46
CA ASN A 172 31.49 -11.24 -15.47
C ASN A 172 30.09 -10.74 -15.89
N TYR A 173 29.80 -10.66 -17.19
CA TYR A 173 28.50 -10.26 -17.70
C TYR A 173 27.42 -11.31 -17.39
N LEU A 174 27.76 -12.60 -17.44
CA LEU A 174 26.81 -13.69 -17.19
C LEU A 174 26.40 -13.73 -15.72
N ILE A 175 27.36 -13.59 -14.80
CA ILE A 175 27.10 -13.57 -13.35
C ILE A 175 26.22 -12.37 -12.97
N GLN A 176 26.49 -11.18 -13.53
CA GLN A 176 25.66 -10.01 -13.30
C GLN A 176 24.26 -10.15 -13.92
N LYS A 177 24.14 -10.87 -15.04
CA LYS A 177 22.85 -11.20 -15.69
C LYS A 177 22.01 -12.16 -14.85
N PHE A 178 22.61 -13.22 -14.29
CA PHE A 178 21.92 -14.19 -13.42
C PHE A 178 21.38 -13.54 -12.14
N ASN A 179 22.19 -12.72 -11.45
CA ASN A 179 21.74 -12.02 -10.24
C ASN A 179 20.57 -11.05 -10.50
N ARG A 180 20.52 -10.41 -11.68
CA ARG A 180 19.41 -9.53 -12.05
C ARG A 180 18.13 -10.27 -12.46
N ILE A 181 18.26 -11.50 -12.98
CA ILE A 181 17.10 -12.37 -13.25
C ILE A 181 16.45 -12.77 -11.93
N GLY A 182 17.26 -13.27 -10.97
CA GLY A 182 16.75 -13.67 -9.66
C GLY A 182 16.10 -12.52 -8.88
N LEU A 183 16.61 -11.29 -9.03
CA LEU A 183 16.00 -10.11 -8.38
C LEU A 183 14.65 -9.70 -8.98
N LEU A 184 14.47 -9.79 -10.30
CA LEU A 184 13.18 -9.51 -10.93
C LEU A 184 12.12 -10.52 -10.52
N GLU A 185 12.49 -11.80 -10.55
CA GLU A 185 11.61 -12.90 -10.15
C GLU A 185 11.28 -12.85 -8.66
N SER A 186 12.24 -12.49 -7.80
CA SER A 186 11.97 -12.34 -6.37
C SER A 186 11.00 -11.21 -6.07
N ILE A 187 11.13 -10.04 -6.72
CA ILE A 187 10.20 -8.91 -6.56
C ILE A 187 8.80 -9.29 -7.04
N ASP A 188 8.70 -9.97 -8.19
CA ASP A 188 7.43 -10.42 -8.76
C ASP A 188 6.73 -11.46 -7.86
N ASN A 189 7.47 -12.45 -7.35
CA ASN A 189 6.93 -13.44 -6.42
C ASN A 189 6.53 -12.83 -5.07
N LEU A 190 7.30 -11.86 -4.58
CA LEU A 190 7.01 -11.13 -3.35
C LEU A 190 5.74 -10.29 -3.51
N SER A 191 5.57 -9.61 -4.65
CA SER A 191 4.34 -8.90 -5.00
C SER A 191 3.13 -9.84 -5.00
N TYR A 192 3.22 -11.00 -5.69
CA TYR A 192 2.16 -12.01 -5.71
C TYR A 192 1.76 -12.48 -4.30
N ARG A 193 2.75 -12.76 -3.43
CA ARG A 193 2.49 -13.18 -2.05
C ARG A 193 1.78 -12.11 -1.23
N ILE A 194 2.18 -10.86 -1.34
CA ILE A 194 1.54 -9.77 -0.58
C ILE A 194 0.12 -9.52 -1.09
N ILE A 195 -0.09 -9.48 -2.41
CA ILE A 195 -1.44 -9.33 -2.97
C ILE A 195 -2.31 -10.52 -2.58
N GLY A 196 -1.74 -11.73 -2.56
CA GLY A 196 -2.41 -12.94 -2.07
C GLY A 196 -2.77 -12.91 -0.59
N LEU A 197 -2.09 -12.10 0.25
CA LEU A 197 -2.50 -11.83 1.63
C LEU A 197 -3.58 -10.74 1.70
N GLY A 198 -3.47 -9.70 0.88
CA GLY A 198 -4.41 -8.58 0.88
C GLY A 198 -5.78 -8.92 0.34
N PHE A 199 -5.88 -9.82 -0.63
CA PHE A 199 -7.14 -10.20 -1.27
C PHE A 199 -8.11 -10.92 -0.31
N PRO A 200 -7.71 -11.93 0.48
CA PRO A 200 -8.59 -12.51 1.51
C PRO A 200 -8.99 -11.50 2.60
N LEU A 201 -8.09 -10.58 2.97
CA LEU A 201 -8.46 -9.50 3.90
C LEU A 201 -9.52 -8.59 3.27
N LEU A 202 -9.41 -8.28 1.97
CA LEU A 202 -10.42 -7.50 1.24
C LEU A 202 -11.76 -8.24 1.25
N THR A 203 -11.76 -9.55 0.99
CA THR A 203 -12.98 -10.35 0.95
C THR A 203 -13.69 -10.36 2.30
N ILE A 204 -12.93 -10.58 3.38
CA ILE A 204 -13.47 -10.58 4.75
C ILE A 204 -14.01 -9.18 5.10
N GLY A 205 -13.26 -8.13 4.72
CA GLY A 205 -13.69 -6.76 4.90
C GLY A 205 -15.01 -6.46 4.20
N ILE A 206 -15.16 -6.80 2.91
CA ILE A 206 -16.40 -6.58 2.15
C ILE A 206 -17.58 -7.34 2.78
N ILE A 207 -17.39 -8.59 3.18
CA ILE A 207 -18.44 -9.39 3.83
C ILE A 207 -18.85 -8.77 5.17
N ALA A 208 -17.88 -8.36 6.00
CA ALA A 208 -18.15 -7.69 7.27
C ALA A 208 -18.88 -6.35 7.07
N GLY A 209 -18.56 -5.63 5.99
CA GLY A 209 -19.23 -4.39 5.60
C GLY A 209 -20.69 -4.62 5.21
N ALA A 210 -20.96 -5.68 4.44
CA ALA A 210 -22.32 -6.05 4.06
C ALA A 210 -23.19 -6.42 5.27
N VAL A 211 -22.63 -7.17 6.24
CA VAL A 211 -23.33 -7.49 7.50
C VAL A 211 -23.65 -6.22 8.28
N TRP A 212 -22.67 -5.32 8.42
CA TRP A 212 -22.88 -4.04 9.08
C TRP A 212 -23.91 -3.16 8.35
N ALA A 213 -23.87 -3.08 7.03
CA ALA A 213 -24.82 -2.31 6.23
C ALA A 213 -26.26 -2.79 6.45
N ASN A 214 -26.47 -4.10 6.60
CA ASN A 214 -27.77 -4.65 6.92
C ASN A 214 -28.25 -4.27 8.32
N GLU A 215 -27.35 -4.25 9.31
CA GLU A 215 -27.68 -3.78 10.67
C GLU A 215 -27.98 -2.27 10.72
N ALA A 216 -27.28 -1.47 9.92
CA ALA A 216 -27.39 -0.01 9.94
C ALA A 216 -28.55 0.52 9.09
N TRP A 217 -28.76 -0.06 7.90
CA TRP A 217 -29.65 0.48 6.86
C TRP A 217 -30.70 -0.53 6.37
N GLY A 218 -30.70 -1.76 6.88
CA GLY A 218 -31.67 -2.81 6.49
C GLY A 218 -31.42 -3.46 5.13
N SER A 219 -30.24 -3.22 4.52
CA SER A 219 -29.83 -3.84 3.26
C SER A 219 -28.35 -4.20 3.26
N TYR A 220 -27.98 -5.37 2.73
CA TYR A 220 -26.58 -5.81 2.63
C TYR A 220 -25.73 -5.03 1.62
N TRP A 221 -26.35 -4.41 0.63
CA TRP A 221 -25.67 -3.70 -0.44
C TRP A 221 -26.61 -2.66 -1.04
N SER A 222 -26.11 -1.43 -1.18
CA SER A 222 -26.85 -0.25 -1.62
C SER A 222 -26.34 0.32 -2.95
N TRP A 223 -25.30 -0.28 -3.55
CA TRP A 223 -24.65 0.21 -4.79
C TRP A 223 -24.15 1.64 -4.67
N ASP A 224 -23.78 2.05 -3.45
CA ASP A 224 -23.17 3.34 -3.27
C ASP A 224 -21.78 3.39 -3.95
N PRO A 225 -21.23 4.58 -4.21
CA PRO A 225 -19.95 4.67 -4.88
C PRO A 225 -18.82 3.90 -4.13
N LYS A 226 -18.83 3.82 -2.79
CA LYS A 226 -17.76 3.08 -2.08
C LYS A 226 -17.87 1.58 -2.26
N GLU A 227 -19.07 1.04 -2.11
CA GLU A 227 -19.39 -0.36 -2.35
C GLU A 227 -19.05 -0.77 -3.78
N THR A 228 -19.46 0.03 -4.77
CA THR A 228 -19.15 -0.25 -6.19
C THR A 228 -17.65 -0.25 -6.47
N TRP A 229 -16.90 0.74 -5.95
CA TRP A 229 -15.44 0.78 -6.12
C TRP A 229 -14.72 -0.33 -5.33
N ALA A 230 -15.28 -0.79 -4.20
CA ALA A 230 -14.76 -1.94 -3.47
C ALA A 230 -14.93 -3.23 -4.29
N LEU A 231 -16.07 -3.41 -4.97
CA LEU A 231 -16.29 -4.53 -5.88
C LEU A 231 -15.36 -4.48 -7.10
N ILE A 232 -15.15 -3.29 -7.70
CA ILE A 232 -14.20 -3.10 -8.81
C ILE A 232 -12.79 -3.47 -8.36
N THR A 233 -12.37 -3.00 -7.18
CA THR A 233 -11.07 -3.34 -6.58
C THR A 233 -10.92 -4.86 -6.42
N TRP A 234 -11.95 -5.51 -5.90
CA TRP A 234 -11.98 -6.96 -5.74
C TRP A 234 -11.82 -7.68 -7.07
N LEU A 235 -12.58 -7.30 -8.10
CA LEU A 235 -12.50 -7.91 -9.44
C LEU A 235 -11.12 -7.75 -10.08
N VAL A 236 -10.48 -6.60 -9.94
CA VAL A 236 -9.14 -6.35 -10.51
C VAL A 236 -8.09 -7.25 -9.86
N PHE A 237 -8.10 -7.38 -8.53
CA PHE A 237 -7.15 -8.26 -7.83
C PHE A 237 -7.49 -9.74 -7.99
N ALA A 238 -8.76 -10.11 -8.12
CA ALA A 238 -9.17 -11.45 -8.49
C ALA A 238 -8.64 -11.82 -9.89
N ALA A 239 -8.82 -10.92 -10.88
CA ALA A 239 -8.28 -11.09 -12.22
C ALA A 239 -6.74 -11.16 -12.22
N TYR A 240 -6.06 -10.38 -11.36
CA TYR A 240 -4.62 -10.48 -11.17
C TYR A 240 -4.20 -11.86 -10.66
N LEU A 241 -4.79 -12.34 -9.56
CA LEU A 241 -4.45 -13.65 -9.00
C LEU A 241 -4.78 -14.78 -9.98
N HIS A 242 -5.92 -14.69 -10.67
CA HIS A 242 -6.30 -15.63 -11.72
C HIS A 242 -5.28 -15.64 -12.88
N SER A 243 -4.83 -14.46 -13.32
CA SER A 243 -3.80 -14.36 -14.36
C SER A 243 -2.47 -15.00 -13.96
N ARG A 244 -2.14 -15.05 -12.67
CA ARG A 244 -0.90 -15.66 -12.15
C ARG A 244 -0.95 -17.19 -12.12
N ILE A 245 -2.15 -17.78 -12.06
CA ILE A 245 -2.34 -19.23 -12.17
C ILE A 245 -2.12 -19.68 -13.63
N ASN A 246 -2.43 -18.81 -14.59
CA ASN A 246 -2.26 -19.09 -16.01
C ASN A 246 -0.79 -18.96 -16.44
N GLN A 247 -0.17 -20.09 -16.83
CA GLN A 247 1.24 -20.15 -17.25
C GLN A 247 1.59 -19.23 -18.43
N SER A 248 0.61 -18.89 -19.28
CA SER A 248 0.79 -18.00 -20.43
C SER A 248 0.87 -16.50 -20.06
N TRP A 249 0.53 -16.13 -18.84
CA TRP A 249 0.50 -14.75 -18.34
C TRP A 249 1.52 -14.56 -17.21
N GLN A 250 2.80 -14.85 -17.47
CA GLN A 250 3.86 -14.62 -16.48
C GLN A 250 4.57 -13.27 -16.69
N GLY A 251 5.04 -12.66 -15.60
CA GLY A 251 5.83 -11.44 -15.61
C GLY A 251 5.03 -10.18 -15.94
N LYS A 252 5.21 -9.63 -17.16
CA LYS A 252 4.76 -8.27 -17.50
C LYS A 252 3.24 -8.07 -17.43
N LYS A 253 2.45 -9.02 -17.95
CA LYS A 253 0.98 -8.84 -18.07
C LYS A 253 0.29 -8.75 -16.69
N PRO A 254 0.51 -9.68 -15.74
CA PRO A 254 -0.04 -9.54 -14.39
C PRO A 254 0.48 -8.28 -13.69
N ALA A 255 1.75 -7.93 -13.86
CA ALA A 255 2.30 -6.76 -13.20
C ALA A 255 1.62 -5.44 -13.65
N ILE A 256 1.16 -5.36 -14.90
CA ILE A 256 0.33 -4.24 -15.37
C ILE A 256 -1.01 -4.22 -14.65
N LEU A 257 -1.66 -5.39 -14.52
CA LEU A 257 -2.97 -5.50 -13.87
C LEU A 257 -2.90 -5.10 -12.38
N ALA A 258 -1.86 -5.55 -11.66
CA ALA A 258 -1.61 -5.11 -10.29
C ALA A 258 -1.29 -3.61 -10.19
N SER A 259 -0.59 -3.04 -11.18
CA SER A 259 -0.31 -1.60 -11.23
C SER A 259 -1.58 -0.76 -11.44
N ILE A 260 -2.53 -1.26 -12.25
CA ILE A 260 -3.87 -0.66 -12.37
C ILE A 260 -4.61 -0.75 -11.04
N GLY A 261 -4.51 -1.90 -10.36
CA GLY A 261 -5.05 -2.11 -9.01
C GLY A 261 -4.59 -1.05 -8.00
N PHE A 262 -3.34 -0.60 -8.05
CA PHE A 262 -2.84 0.49 -7.19
C PHE A 262 -3.69 1.74 -7.30
N ILE A 263 -3.99 2.18 -8.53
CA ILE A 263 -4.79 3.39 -8.79
C ILE A 263 -6.22 3.17 -8.28
N ILE A 264 -6.79 2.00 -8.56
CA ILE A 264 -8.17 1.66 -8.18
C ILE A 264 -8.34 1.65 -6.65
N VAL A 265 -7.35 1.15 -5.88
CA VAL A 265 -7.40 1.21 -4.41
C VAL A 265 -7.44 2.65 -3.91
N TRP A 266 -6.65 3.55 -4.48
CA TRP A 266 -6.67 4.97 -4.11
C TRP A 266 -7.99 5.65 -4.46
N VAL A 267 -8.58 5.33 -5.61
CA VAL A 267 -9.90 5.85 -6.00
C VAL A 267 -10.97 5.31 -5.05
N CYS A 268 -10.95 4.03 -4.71
CA CYS A 268 -11.87 3.42 -3.76
C CYS A 268 -11.76 4.04 -2.36
N TYR A 269 -10.53 4.26 -1.87
CA TYR A 269 -10.29 4.74 -0.51
C TYR A 269 -10.50 6.25 -0.36
N LEU A 270 -9.90 7.07 -1.24
CA LEU A 270 -9.96 8.54 -1.18
C LEU A 270 -10.91 9.15 -2.21
N GLY A 271 -10.88 8.67 -3.47
CA GLY A 271 -11.61 9.28 -4.58
C GLY A 271 -13.12 9.40 -4.33
N VAL A 272 -13.73 8.36 -3.77
CA VAL A 272 -15.16 8.38 -3.44
C VAL A 272 -15.50 9.35 -2.30
N ASN A 273 -14.59 9.58 -1.35
CA ASN A 273 -14.83 10.56 -0.29
C ASN A 273 -14.99 11.97 -0.85
N PHE A 274 -14.29 12.29 -1.94
CA PHE A 274 -14.32 13.60 -2.59
C PHE A 274 -15.50 13.82 -3.52
N LEU A 275 -16.17 12.75 -3.97
CA LEU A 275 -17.37 12.87 -4.80
C LEU A 275 -18.59 13.39 -4.02
N GLY A 276 -18.52 13.49 -2.68
CA GLY A 276 -19.58 14.06 -1.85
C GLY A 276 -20.90 13.27 -1.84
N GLN A 277 -20.94 12.10 -2.48
CA GLN A 277 -22.12 11.27 -2.64
C GLN A 277 -21.93 9.91 -1.96
N GLY A 278 -22.94 9.48 -1.19
CA GLY A 278 -22.98 8.19 -0.52
C GLY A 278 -22.90 8.28 1.01
N LEU A 279 -23.34 7.22 1.68
CA LEU A 279 -23.47 7.11 3.15
C LEU A 279 -22.13 7.08 3.88
N HIS A 280 -21.04 7.07 3.13
CA HIS A 280 -19.67 6.97 3.62
C HIS A 280 -18.81 8.21 3.30
N SER A 281 -19.37 9.27 2.71
CA SER A 281 -18.57 10.47 2.41
C SER A 281 -18.20 11.21 3.68
N TYR A 282 -16.94 11.66 3.76
CA TYR A 282 -16.48 12.55 4.83
C TYR A 282 -16.73 14.04 4.50
N GLY A 283 -17.36 14.36 3.35
CA GLY A 283 -17.71 15.73 2.96
C GLY A 283 -16.50 16.67 2.83
N TRP A 284 -15.88 16.73 1.65
CA TRP A 284 -14.77 17.67 1.40
C TRP A 284 -15.10 18.80 0.42
N PHE A 285 -15.93 18.53 -0.59
CA PHE A 285 -16.43 19.53 -1.53
C PHE A 285 -17.92 19.76 -1.30
N LEU A 286 -18.25 20.49 -0.25
CA LEU A 286 -19.54 21.15 -0.06
C LEU A 286 -19.27 22.55 0.49
#